data_AF-A0A7Y5U7D2-F1
#
_entry.id   AF-A0A7Y5U7D2-F1
#
_cell.length_a   1.000
_cell.length_b   1.000
_cell.length_c   1.000
_cell.angle_alpha   90.00
_cell.angle_beta   90.00
_cell.angle_gamma   90.00
#
_symmetry.space_group_name_H-M   'P 1'
#
loop_
_entity.id
_entity.type
_entity.pdbx_description
1 polymer ?
#
loop_
_entity_poly.entity_id
_entity_poly.type
_entity_poly.pdbx_seq_one_letter_code
_entity_poly.pdbx_strand_id
1 'polypeptide(L)'
;MMRPIAVLEAAVKKPVWGCQMCGQCVLHSTGMTCPMNCPKTLRNGPCGGVRPDGHCEVKPEMRCVWVKAVERAPKTPWAHEIDDIRQPVDNRLWGTSSWVNYFTKRDKVAPKGWRVEA
;
A
#
# COMPACT_ATOMS: atom_id res chain seq x y z
N MET A 1 -1.98 -5.31 22.87
CA MET A 1 -3.30 -5.98 22.73
C MET A 1 -3.92 -5.55 21.41
N MET A 2 -4.15 -6.47 20.45
CA MET A 2 -4.78 -6.11 19.18
C MET A 2 -6.21 -5.62 19.44
N ARG A 3 -6.49 -4.36 19.11
CA ARG A 3 -7.81 -3.75 19.26
C ARG A 3 -8.82 -4.48 18.36
N PRO A 4 -10.08 -4.71 18.78
CA PRO A 4 -11.05 -5.54 18.05
C PRO A 4 -11.25 -5.11 16.58
N ILE A 5 -11.20 -3.81 16.31
CA ILE A 5 -11.29 -3.27 14.94
C ILE A 5 -10.16 -3.78 14.04
N ALA A 6 -8.92 -3.89 14.56
CA ALA A 6 -7.79 -4.39 13.77
C ALA A 6 -7.94 -5.87 13.40
N VAL A 7 -8.56 -6.67 14.27
CA VAL A 7 -8.85 -8.08 14.00
C VAL A 7 -9.91 -8.20 12.89
N LEU A 8 -11.01 -7.44 13.01
CA LEU A 8 -12.05 -7.39 11.98
C LEU A 8 -11.48 -6.93 10.64
N GLU A 9 -10.68 -5.86 10.64
CA GLU A 9 -10.03 -5.35 9.45
C GLU A 9 -9.11 -6.39 8.80
N ALA A 10 -8.31 -7.10 9.59
CA ALA A 10 -7.44 -8.16 9.09
C ALA A 10 -8.25 -9.31 8.48
N ALA A 11 -9.34 -9.72 9.14
CA ALA A 11 -10.22 -10.80 8.66
C ALA A 11 -10.85 -10.48 7.31
N VAL A 12 -11.12 -9.21 7.00
CA VAL A 12 -11.65 -8.79 5.70
C VAL A 12 -10.52 -8.52 4.69
N LYS A 13 -9.53 -7.71 5.05
CA LYS A 13 -8.57 -7.18 4.07
C LYS A 13 -7.48 -8.17 3.68
N LYS A 14 -7.11 -9.12 4.54
CA LYS A 14 -6.12 -10.17 4.21
C LYS A 14 -6.62 -11.09 3.09
N PRO A 15 -7.80 -11.74 3.20
CA PRO A 15 -8.25 -12.65 2.16
C PRO A 15 -8.59 -11.93 0.85
N VAL A 16 -9.14 -10.70 0.89
CA VAL A 16 -9.58 -10.02 -0.32
C VAL A 16 -8.42 -9.36 -1.10
N TRP A 17 -7.46 -8.72 -0.42
CA TRP A 17 -6.39 -7.94 -1.07
C TRP A 17 -4.97 -8.35 -0.67
N GLY A 18 -4.80 -9.38 0.15
CA GLY A 18 -3.49 -9.75 0.71
C GLY A 18 -2.91 -8.63 1.59
N CYS A 19 -3.73 -7.95 2.39
CA CYS A 19 -3.28 -6.84 3.22
C CYS A 19 -2.18 -7.28 4.22
N GLN A 20 -1.05 -6.58 4.23
CA GLN A 20 0.05 -6.83 5.18
C GLN A 20 -0.10 -6.07 6.51
N MET A 21 -1.23 -5.38 6.72
CA MET A 21 -1.52 -4.63 7.95
C MET A 21 -0.46 -3.56 8.31
N CYS A 22 0.03 -2.79 7.34
CA CYS A 22 0.95 -1.67 7.61
C CYS A 22 0.32 -0.49 8.38
N GLY A 23 -1.00 -0.52 8.63
CA GLY A 23 -1.72 0.52 9.37
C GLY A 23 -1.99 1.82 8.60
N GLN A 24 -1.59 1.91 7.32
CA GLN A 24 -1.75 3.12 6.48
C GLN A 24 -2.24 2.73 5.07
N CYS A 25 -3.52 2.36 4.95
CA CYS A 25 -4.07 1.79 3.71
C CYS A 25 -4.08 2.78 2.53
N VAL A 26 -3.70 2.33 1.33
CA VAL A 26 -3.69 3.09 0.06
C VAL A 26 -4.29 2.32 -1.11
N LEU A 27 -5.16 1.36 -0.83
CA LEU A 27 -5.74 0.47 -1.85
C LEU A 27 -6.44 1.26 -2.98
N HIS A 28 -7.24 2.27 -2.64
CA HIS A 28 -7.98 3.06 -3.63
C HIS A 28 -7.04 3.74 -4.63
N SER A 29 -5.93 4.30 -4.15
CA SER A 29 -4.92 4.97 -4.97
C SER A 29 -4.02 4.03 -5.79
N THR A 30 -4.06 2.73 -5.52
CA THR A 30 -3.15 1.74 -6.11
C THR A 30 -3.90 0.68 -6.91
N GLY A 31 -5.03 1.05 -7.52
CA GLY A 31 -5.85 0.13 -8.31
C GLY A 31 -6.29 -1.10 -7.50
N MET A 32 -6.67 -0.88 -6.24
CA MET A 32 -7.04 -1.92 -5.27
C MET A 32 -5.95 -2.99 -5.09
N THR A 33 -4.68 -2.60 -5.15
CA THR A 33 -3.54 -3.52 -5.02
C THR A 33 -2.65 -3.10 -3.85
N CYS A 34 -2.53 -3.93 -2.82
CA CYS A 34 -1.74 -3.57 -1.64
C CYS A 34 -0.23 -3.51 -1.99
N PRO A 35 0.44 -2.34 -1.92
CA PRO A 35 1.86 -2.20 -2.29
C PRO A 35 2.80 -2.96 -1.34
N MET A 36 2.34 -3.25 -0.11
CA MET A 36 3.12 -3.98 0.89
C MET A 36 3.31 -5.47 0.53
N ASN A 37 2.61 -5.98 -0.49
CA ASN A 37 2.90 -7.30 -1.06
C ASN A 37 4.21 -7.32 -1.89
N CYS A 38 4.79 -6.15 -2.19
CA CYS A 38 6.10 -6.08 -2.82
C CYS A 38 7.17 -6.64 -1.87
N PRO A 39 8.06 -7.55 -2.32
CA PRO A 39 9.15 -8.07 -1.49
C PRO A 39 10.08 -6.99 -0.92
N LYS A 40 10.14 -5.82 -1.59
CA LYS A 40 10.92 -4.65 -1.15
C LYS A 40 10.14 -3.70 -0.25
N THR A 41 8.86 -4.00 0.04
CA THR A 41 7.95 -3.16 0.84
C THR A 41 7.83 -1.71 0.36
N LEU A 42 8.02 -1.49 -0.95
CA LEU A 42 8.01 -0.14 -1.54
C LEU A 42 6.58 0.41 -1.63
N ARG A 43 6.34 1.50 -0.88
CA ARG A 43 5.06 2.22 -0.87
C ARG A 43 4.86 3.13 -2.08
N ASN A 44 5.94 3.62 -2.66
CA ASN A 44 5.95 4.34 -3.93
C ASN A 44 6.79 3.52 -4.91
N GLY A 45 6.24 3.22 -6.07
CA GLY A 45 6.94 2.53 -7.14
C GLY A 45 6.68 3.22 -8.47
N PRO A 46 7.09 2.61 -9.60
CA PRO A 46 7.81 1.33 -9.72
C PRO A 46 9.28 1.42 -9.26
N CYS A 47 9.92 0.27 -9.00
CA CYS A 47 11.32 0.21 -8.56
C CYS A 47 12.34 0.02 -9.70
N GLY A 48 11.91 0.05 -10.97
CA GLY A 48 12.74 -0.27 -12.14
C GLY A 48 13.04 -1.77 -12.34
N GLY A 49 12.94 -2.58 -11.28
CA GLY A 49 13.19 -4.03 -11.30
C GLY A 49 12.06 -4.91 -11.84
N VAL A 50 11.35 -4.44 -12.86
CA VAL A 50 10.27 -5.23 -13.51
C VAL A 50 10.88 -5.98 -14.69
N ARG A 51 10.71 -7.30 -14.72
CA ARG A 51 11.15 -8.16 -15.82
C ARG A 51 10.35 -7.88 -17.10
N PRO A 52 10.88 -8.24 -18.30
CA PRO A 52 10.17 -8.04 -19.57
C PRO A 52 8.77 -8.69 -19.63
N ASP A 53 8.56 -9.77 -18.89
CA ASP A 53 7.28 -10.48 -18.74
C ASP A 53 6.36 -9.86 -17.66
N GLY A 54 6.75 -8.73 -17.08
CA GLY A 54 6.02 -8.04 -16.01
C GLY A 54 6.23 -8.62 -14.60
N HIS A 55 7.09 -9.62 -14.41
CA HIS A 55 7.32 -10.21 -13.09
C HIS A 55 8.35 -9.42 -12.26
N CYS A 56 8.41 -9.68 -10.96
CA CYS A 56 9.34 -9.03 -10.06
C CYS A 56 10.77 -9.56 -10.26
N GLU A 57 11.79 -8.70 -10.17
CA GLU A 57 13.19 -9.14 -10.19
C GLU A 57 13.56 -10.07 -9.01
N VAL A 58 13.00 -9.81 -7.83
CA VAL A 58 13.33 -10.52 -6.57
C VAL A 58 12.64 -11.87 -6.48
N LYS A 59 11.42 -11.95 -7.01
CA LYS A 59 10.56 -13.14 -7.02
C LYS A 59 10.02 -13.34 -8.44
N PRO A 60 10.77 -14.03 -9.32
CA PRO A 60 10.43 -14.16 -10.73
C PRO A 60 9.06 -14.79 -11.00
N GLU A 61 8.56 -15.61 -10.09
CA GLU A 61 7.24 -16.24 -10.12
C GLU A 61 6.10 -15.29 -9.72
N MET A 62 6.41 -14.14 -9.12
CA MET A 62 5.44 -13.16 -8.66
C MET A 62 5.27 -12.05 -9.70
N ARG A 63 4.03 -11.88 -10.20
CA ARG A 63 3.65 -10.70 -10.98
C ARG A 63 3.90 -9.42 -10.18
N CYS A 64 4.62 -8.46 -10.75
CA CYS A 64 4.97 -7.22 -10.05
C CYS A 64 3.72 -6.48 -9.55
N VAL A 65 3.74 -6.11 -8.27
CA VAL A 65 2.64 -5.42 -7.58
C VAL A 65 2.33 -4.06 -8.23
N TRP A 66 3.36 -3.32 -8.66
CA TRP A 66 3.17 -2.01 -9.30
C TRP A 66 2.65 -2.09 -10.73
N VAL A 67 3.00 -3.14 -11.46
CA VAL A 67 2.38 -3.33 -12.78
C VAL A 67 0.90 -3.68 -12.62
N LYS A 68 0.55 -4.54 -11.65
CA LYS A 68 -0.86 -4.79 -11.31
C LYS A 68 -1.60 -3.51 -10.92
N ALA A 69 -0.97 -2.64 -10.14
CA ALA A 69 -1.56 -1.36 -9.75
C ALA A 69 -1.84 -0.48 -10.97
N VAL A 70 -0.86 -0.30 -11.86
CA VAL A 70 -0.99 0.50 -13.09
C VAL A 70 -2.05 -0.06 -14.05
N GLU A 71 -2.11 -1.38 -14.23
CA GLU A 71 -3.13 -2.02 -15.09
C GLU A 71 -4.55 -1.91 -14.52
N ARG A 72 -4.69 -1.73 -13.20
CA ARG A 72 -5.98 -1.70 -12.50
C ARG A 72 -6.47 -0.29 -12.20
N ALA A 73 -5.57 0.67 -11.95
CA ALA A 73 -5.93 2.03 -11.56
C ALA A 73 -6.90 2.72 -12.55
N PRO A 74 -6.74 2.60 -13.89
CA PRO A 74 -7.68 3.18 -14.86
C PRO A 74 -9.11 2.62 -14.76
N LYS A 75 -9.31 1.49 -14.08
CA LYS A 75 -10.62 0.84 -13.88
C LYS A 75 -11.30 1.31 -12.60
N THR A 76 -10.75 2.31 -11.93
CA THR A 76 -11.26 2.85 -10.66
C THR A 76 -11.53 4.34 -10.77
N PRO A 77 -12.43 4.91 -9.92
CA PRO A 77 -12.65 6.35 -9.87
C PRO A 77 -11.42 7.18 -9.49
N TRP A 78 -10.39 6.55 -8.90
CA TRP A 78 -9.19 7.20 -8.36
C TRP A 78 -7.96 7.03 -9.25
N ALA A 79 -8.17 6.86 -10.57
CA ALA A 79 -7.09 6.55 -11.50
C ALA A 79 -5.88 7.52 -11.43
N HIS A 80 -6.13 8.80 -11.13
CA HIS A 80 -5.10 9.84 -11.02
C HIS A 80 -4.23 9.72 -9.76
N GLU A 81 -4.73 9.09 -8.69
CA GLU A 81 -4.00 9.01 -7.41
C GLU A 81 -2.81 8.04 -7.43
N ILE A 82 -2.64 7.28 -8.52
CA ILE A 82 -1.49 6.37 -8.66
C ILE A 82 -0.18 7.13 -8.84
N ASP A 83 -0.25 8.38 -9.29
CA ASP A 83 0.89 9.27 -9.50
C ASP A 83 1.27 10.05 -8.22
N ASP A 84 0.47 9.93 -7.15
CA ASP A 84 0.72 10.61 -5.89
C ASP A 84 1.97 10.08 -5.19
N ILE A 85 2.91 10.97 -4.88
CA ILE A 85 4.05 10.64 -4.03
C ILE A 85 3.61 10.62 -2.57
N ARG A 86 3.60 9.42 -1.97
CA ARG A 86 3.18 9.24 -0.58
C ARG A 86 4.35 9.31 0.38
N GLN A 87 4.08 9.77 1.59
CA GLN A 87 5.03 9.69 2.69
C GLN A 87 5.50 8.25 2.95
N PRO A 88 6.71 8.06 3.50
CA PRO A 88 7.19 6.74 3.90
C PRO A 88 6.25 6.09 4.92
N VAL A 89 6.21 4.77 4.93
CA VAL A 89 5.44 4.00 5.92
C VAL A 89 6.02 4.23 7.30
N ASP A 90 5.16 4.52 8.27
CA ASP A 90 5.49 4.48 9.68
C ASP A 90 5.36 3.04 10.19
N ASN A 91 6.50 2.36 10.32
CA ASN A 91 6.55 0.97 10.79
C ASN A 91 6.01 0.78 12.22
N ARG A 92 5.86 1.85 13.01
CA ARG A 92 5.24 1.79 14.35
C ARG A 92 3.73 1.51 14.29
N LEU A 93 3.10 1.73 13.13
CA LEU A 93 1.68 1.47 12.90
C LEU A 93 1.40 0.04 12.43
N TRP A 94 2.44 -0.78 12.23
CA TRP A 94 2.25 -2.16 11.77
C TRP A 94 1.40 -2.97 12.74
N GLY A 95 0.46 -3.76 12.20
CA GLY A 95 -0.50 -4.55 12.98
C GLY A 95 -1.65 -3.73 13.61
N THR A 96 -1.66 -2.40 13.44
CA THR A 96 -2.78 -1.56 13.89
C THR A 96 -3.83 -1.38 12.78
N SER A 97 -5.05 -0.97 13.15
CA SER A 97 -6.13 -0.75 12.19
C SER A 97 -5.88 0.49 11.34
N SER A 98 -5.93 0.34 10.01
CA SER A 98 -5.81 1.48 9.11
C SER A 98 -7.01 2.41 9.20
N TRP A 99 -8.20 1.90 9.52
CA TRP A 99 -9.39 2.73 9.71
C TRP A 99 -9.23 3.64 10.94
N VAL A 100 -8.81 3.07 12.07
CA VAL A 100 -8.57 3.86 13.28
C VAL A 100 -7.49 4.92 13.04
N ASN A 101 -6.39 4.55 12.37
CA ASN A 101 -5.31 5.49 12.09
C ASN A 101 -5.75 6.62 11.14
N TYR A 102 -6.58 6.31 10.14
CA TYR A 102 -7.18 7.31 9.24
C TYR A 102 -8.04 8.33 9.99
N PHE A 103 -8.94 7.85 10.86
CA PHE A 103 -9.82 8.75 11.63
C PHE A 103 -9.06 9.57 12.67
N THR A 104 -8.04 8.98 13.29
CA THR A 104 -7.17 9.66 14.28
C THR A 104 -6.03 10.45 13.66
N LYS A 105 -5.95 10.49 12.31
CA LYS A 105 -4.89 11.16 11.52
C LYS A 105 -3.47 10.67 11.81
N ARG A 106 -3.29 9.55 12.50
CA ARG A 106 -1.98 8.93 12.77
C ARG A 106 -1.28 8.49 11.49
N ASP A 107 -2.06 8.13 10.47
CA ASP A 107 -1.55 7.74 9.15
C ASP A 107 -1.08 8.91 8.30
N LYS A 108 -1.31 10.16 8.73
CA LYS A 108 -0.91 11.43 8.06
C LYS A 108 0.26 12.13 8.75
N VAL A 109 0.77 11.60 9.86
CA VAL A 109 1.94 12.17 10.54
C VAL A 109 3.19 11.89 9.71
N ALA A 110 3.70 12.92 9.05
CA ALA A 110 4.90 12.83 8.23
C ALA A 110 6.18 12.94 9.08
N PRO A 111 7.28 12.25 8.69
CA PRO A 111 8.56 12.42 9.36
C PRO A 111 9.11 13.84 9.15
N LYS A 112 9.93 14.31 10.10
CA LYS A 112 10.59 15.61 10.02
C LYS A 112 11.36 15.72 8.69
N GLY A 113 11.04 16.75 7.91
CA GLY A 113 11.70 17.02 6.62
C GLY A 113 10.95 16.49 5.39
N TRP A 114 9.84 15.76 5.56
CA TRP A 114 8.94 15.43 4.45
C TRP A 114 8.24 16.70 3.96
N ARG A 115 8.49 17.10 2.70
CA ARG A 115 8.02 18.36 2.10
C ARG A 115 7.40 18.18 0.71
N VAL A 116 6.85 17.00 0.43
CA VAL A 116 6.13 16.79 -0.81
C VAL A 116 4.72 17.31 -0.61
N GLU A 117 4.34 18.32 -1.40
CA GLU A 117 2.96 18.78 -1.50
C GLU A 117 2.13 17.62 -2.05
N ALA A 118 1.08 17.26 -1.31
CA ALA A 118 0.17 16.18 -1.65
C ALA A 118 -0.89 16.66 -2.64
#